data_AF-A0A7V4J0G1-F1
#
_entry.id   AF-A0A7V4J0G1-F1
#
_cell.length_a   1.000
_cell.length_b   1.000
_cell.length_c   1.000
_cell.angle_alpha   90.00
_cell.angle_beta   90.00
_cell.angle_gamma   90.00
#
_symmetry.space_group_name_H-M   'P 1'
#
loop_
_entity.id
_entity.type
_entity.pdbx_description
1 polymer ?
#
loop_
_entity_poly.entity_id
_entity_poly.type
_entity_poly.pdbx_seq_one_letter_code
_entity_poly.pdbx_strand_id
1 'polypeptide(L)'
;MTLVDNRIEHTGANILLWGDTHDVVVDGNICRDNGHISVWSVRSFEAQKVWGGAAFTQIIHNISETAWMMPKTPEEAANYFGAGIGNPCCRDMNFDGSVGFDFLGLIIRDNLCRNQSGIVYRTRYGTKEKPWKLHDAGIVIERNFADDCQFGVAVEKDAPAIIRANGARKTKWEVVRFSFQG
;
A
#
# COMPACT_ATOMS: atom_id res chain seq x y z
N MET A 1 16.00 -4.77 6.77
CA MET A 1 16.45 -3.64 5.92
C MET A 1 15.80 -2.38 6.46
N THR A 2 16.56 -1.28 6.57
CA THR A 2 16.06 -0.03 7.16
C THR A 2 16.44 1.13 6.25
N LEU A 3 15.47 1.97 5.90
CA LEU A 3 15.64 3.16 5.06
C LEU A 3 15.15 4.39 5.84
N VAL A 4 16.08 5.29 6.20
CA VAL A 4 15.85 6.37 7.16
C VAL A 4 16.26 7.72 6.58
N ASP A 5 15.42 8.73 6.75
CA ASP A 5 15.69 10.16 6.50
C ASP A 5 16.16 10.49 5.07
N ASN A 6 15.57 9.85 4.06
CA ASN A 6 15.86 10.12 2.66
C ASN A 6 14.90 11.16 2.08
N ARG A 7 15.39 11.94 1.12
CA ARG A 7 14.59 12.85 0.30
C ARG A 7 14.66 12.39 -1.16
N ILE A 8 13.53 11.94 -1.70
CA ILE A 8 13.44 11.34 -3.03
C ILE A 8 12.36 12.09 -3.83
N GLU A 9 12.76 12.69 -4.94
CA GLU A 9 11.93 13.59 -5.74
C GLU A 9 12.16 13.35 -7.23
N HIS A 10 11.11 13.49 -8.04
CA HIS A 10 11.15 13.45 -9.51
C HIS A 10 11.64 12.12 -10.13
N THR A 11 11.43 11.00 -9.42
CA THR A 11 11.92 9.67 -9.82
C THR A 11 10.86 8.78 -10.47
N GLY A 12 9.58 9.14 -10.43
CA GLY A 12 8.46 8.35 -10.95
C GLY A 12 8.05 7.19 -10.03
N ALA A 13 8.98 6.33 -9.61
CA ALA A 13 8.79 5.37 -8.51
C ALA A 13 9.87 5.63 -7.45
N ASN A 14 9.49 5.92 -6.21
CA ASN A 14 10.41 6.59 -5.28
C ASN A 14 11.19 5.61 -4.40
N ILE A 15 10.49 4.69 -3.71
CA ILE A 15 11.17 3.67 -2.91
C ILE A 15 10.55 2.32 -3.22
N LEU A 16 11.35 1.48 -3.87
CA LEU A 16 11.08 0.07 -4.08
C LEU A 16 12.15 -0.73 -3.34
N LEU A 17 11.79 -1.29 -2.20
CA LEU A 17 12.68 -2.21 -1.49
C LEU A 17 12.56 -3.60 -2.12
N TRP A 18 13.65 -4.01 -2.78
CA TRP A 18 13.75 -5.23 -3.55
C TRP A 18 14.75 -6.19 -2.91
N GLY A 19 14.28 -7.38 -2.51
CA GLY A 19 15.09 -8.46 -1.95
C GLY A 19 14.26 -9.42 -1.11
N ASP A 20 14.84 -10.52 -0.64
CA ASP A 20 14.25 -11.36 0.41
C ASP A 20 14.62 -10.77 1.77
N THR A 21 13.68 -10.04 2.38
CA THR A 21 13.91 -9.34 3.64
C THR A 21 12.89 -9.81 4.65
N HIS A 22 13.34 -10.24 5.85
CA HIS A 22 12.42 -10.63 6.91
C HIS A 22 11.70 -9.41 7.49
N ASP A 23 12.46 -8.35 7.79
CA ASP A 23 11.95 -7.12 8.40
C ASP A 23 12.32 -5.88 7.58
N VAL A 24 11.35 -5.03 7.29
CA VAL A 24 11.54 -3.76 6.60
C VAL A 24 11.04 -2.60 7.47
N VAL A 25 11.87 -1.57 7.60
CA VAL A 25 11.47 -0.29 8.22
C VAL A 25 11.78 0.85 7.25
N VAL A 26 10.76 1.63 6.91
CA VAL A 26 10.85 2.85 6.10
C VAL A 26 10.40 4.00 6.99
N ASP A 27 11.37 4.81 7.45
CA ASP A 27 11.17 5.81 8.49
C ASP A 27 11.64 7.21 8.05
N GLY A 28 10.85 8.24 8.30
CA GLY A 28 11.28 9.64 8.17
C GLY A 28 11.54 10.13 6.74
N ASN A 29 11.12 9.39 5.70
CA ASN A 29 11.44 9.75 4.32
C ASN A 29 10.46 10.77 3.76
N ILE A 30 10.94 11.64 2.85
CA ILE A 30 10.12 12.54 2.05
C ILE A 30 10.14 12.06 0.61
N CYS A 31 8.97 11.73 0.07
CA CYS A 31 8.78 11.30 -1.31
C CYS A 31 7.85 12.27 -2.04
N ARG A 32 8.36 12.96 -3.07
CA ARG A 32 7.56 13.79 -3.97
C ARG A 32 7.52 13.22 -5.39
N ASP A 33 6.40 13.45 -6.08
CA ASP A 33 6.11 12.92 -7.42
C ASP A 33 6.26 11.39 -7.46
N ASN A 34 5.59 10.73 -6.53
CA ASN A 34 5.78 9.31 -6.27
C ASN A 34 4.81 8.40 -7.02
N GLY A 35 5.24 7.16 -7.27
CA GLY A 35 4.32 6.06 -7.56
C GLY A 35 3.80 5.43 -6.27
N HIS A 36 4.70 5.18 -5.30
CA HIS A 36 4.41 4.52 -4.02
C HIS A 36 5.65 4.47 -3.10
N ILE A 37 5.41 4.49 -1.78
CA ILE A 37 6.28 3.99 -0.71
C ILE A 37 5.72 2.62 -0.33
N SER A 38 6.45 1.56 -0.63
CA SER A 38 5.99 0.21 -0.36
C SER A 38 7.11 -0.82 -0.31
N VAL A 39 6.77 -1.99 0.22
CA VAL A 39 7.42 -3.25 -0.16
C VAL A 39 6.57 -3.92 -1.24
N TRP A 40 7.16 -4.30 -2.36
CA TRP A 40 6.45 -4.94 -3.48
C TRP A 40 6.65 -6.46 -3.40
N SER A 41 5.57 -7.24 -3.31
CA SER A 41 5.62 -8.70 -3.39
C SER A 41 5.49 -9.21 -4.83
N VAL A 42 6.44 -10.02 -5.29
CA VAL A 42 6.47 -10.65 -6.63
C VAL A 42 6.42 -12.17 -6.47
N ARG A 43 5.48 -12.79 -7.19
CA ARG A 43 5.21 -14.24 -7.11
C ARG A 43 5.48 -14.93 -8.44
N SER A 44 6.08 -16.11 -8.39
CA SER A 44 6.31 -16.94 -9.59
C SER A 44 5.01 -17.58 -10.08
N PHE A 45 5.12 -18.27 -11.22
CA PHE A 45 4.05 -19.08 -11.80
C PHE A 45 3.47 -20.09 -10.79
N GLU A 46 4.28 -20.64 -9.89
CA GLU A 46 3.84 -21.61 -8.87
C GLU A 46 3.32 -20.94 -7.57
N ALA A 47 3.05 -19.63 -7.60
CA ALA A 47 2.60 -18.80 -6.47
C ALA A 47 3.51 -18.75 -5.24
N GLN A 48 4.70 -19.35 -5.33
CA GLN A 48 5.76 -19.10 -4.39
C GLN A 48 6.11 -17.61 -4.45
N LYS A 49 6.20 -16.99 -3.28
CA LYS A 49 6.79 -15.66 -3.15
C LYS A 49 8.24 -15.83 -3.56
N VAL A 50 8.57 -15.33 -4.75
CA VAL A 50 9.93 -15.51 -5.28
C VAL A 50 10.77 -14.32 -4.91
N TRP A 51 10.22 -13.10 -5.00
CA TRP A 51 10.99 -11.88 -4.75
C TRP A 51 10.15 -10.77 -4.14
N GLY A 52 10.76 -10.00 -3.25
CA GLY A 52 10.13 -8.82 -2.66
C GLY A 52 8.98 -9.18 -1.71
N GLY A 53 8.60 -8.22 -0.86
CA GLY A 53 7.74 -8.42 0.29
C GLY A 53 8.56 -8.76 1.55
N ALA A 54 8.13 -8.28 2.71
CA ALA A 54 8.77 -8.61 3.99
C ALA A 54 7.75 -9.16 4.97
N ALA A 55 8.16 -10.17 5.75
CA ALA A 55 7.26 -10.80 6.72
C ALA A 55 6.73 -9.75 7.71
N PHE A 56 7.60 -8.85 8.16
CA PHE A 56 7.21 -7.69 8.95
C PHE A 56 7.65 -6.39 8.27
N THR A 57 6.72 -5.45 8.13
CA THR A 57 6.97 -4.15 7.49
C THR A 57 6.44 -3.02 8.35
N GLN A 58 7.24 -1.97 8.52
CA GLN A 58 6.84 -0.72 9.13
C GLN A 58 7.11 0.43 8.16
N ILE A 59 6.09 1.21 7.86
CA ILE A 59 6.18 2.46 7.09
C ILE A 59 5.72 3.56 8.03
N ILE A 60 6.67 4.33 8.56
CA ILE A 60 6.46 5.27 9.66
C ILE A 60 7.05 6.64 9.42
N HIS A 61 6.40 7.71 9.91
CA HIS A 61 6.88 9.10 9.85
C HIS A 61 7.27 9.62 8.45
N ASN A 62 6.74 9.01 7.38
CA ASN A 62 7.07 9.45 6.02
C ASN A 62 6.12 10.54 5.54
N ILE A 63 6.60 11.37 4.62
CA ILE A 63 5.79 12.32 3.85
C ILE A 63 5.69 11.80 2.41
N SER A 64 4.46 11.61 1.94
CA SER A 64 4.14 11.15 0.59
C SER A 64 3.33 12.22 -0.14
N GLU A 65 3.86 12.72 -1.25
CA GLU A 65 3.25 13.77 -2.07
C GLU A 65 3.16 13.35 -3.54
N THR A 66 2.05 13.73 -4.20
CA THR A 66 1.87 13.64 -5.66
C THR A 66 1.96 12.21 -6.19
N ALA A 67 1.02 11.36 -5.76
CA ALA A 67 0.91 9.98 -6.24
C ALA A 67 0.17 9.82 -7.58
N TRP A 68 -0.06 10.93 -8.29
CA TRP A 68 -0.80 11.03 -9.55
C TRP A 68 -2.19 10.37 -9.55
N MET A 69 -2.86 10.38 -8.38
CA MET A 69 -4.16 9.75 -8.23
C MET A 69 -5.31 10.74 -8.18
N MET A 70 -6.37 10.44 -8.92
CA MET A 70 -7.63 11.17 -8.88
C MET A 70 -8.82 10.20 -8.98
N PRO A 71 -9.01 9.29 -8.01
CA PRO A 71 -10.21 8.45 -8.00
C PRO A 71 -11.46 9.32 -7.99
N LYS A 72 -12.39 9.02 -8.89
CA LYS A 72 -13.71 9.66 -8.98
C LYS A 72 -14.72 9.00 -8.07
N THR A 73 -14.47 7.75 -7.69
CA THR A 73 -15.32 6.98 -6.76
C THR A 73 -14.48 6.36 -5.64
N PRO A 74 -15.10 6.07 -4.47
CA PRO A 74 -14.44 5.30 -3.41
C PRO A 74 -13.95 3.94 -3.89
N GLU A 75 -14.66 3.31 -4.83
CA GLU A 75 -14.29 2.01 -5.37
C GLU A 75 -13.07 2.10 -6.32
N GLU A 76 -12.95 3.18 -7.10
CA GLU A 76 -11.77 3.43 -7.93
C GLU A 76 -10.49 3.58 -7.09
N ALA A 77 -10.59 4.03 -5.83
CA ALA A 77 -9.44 4.14 -4.94
C ALA A 77 -8.71 2.79 -4.74
N ALA A 78 -9.43 1.66 -4.86
CA ALA A 78 -8.89 0.30 -4.76
C ALA A 78 -7.93 -0.10 -5.89
N ASN A 79 -8.08 0.53 -7.06
CA ASN A 79 -7.38 0.15 -8.28
C ASN A 79 -6.02 0.83 -8.41
N TYR A 80 -5.75 1.88 -7.62
CA TYR A 80 -4.46 2.52 -7.60
C TYR A 80 -3.43 1.64 -6.87
N PHE A 81 -2.41 1.20 -7.60
CA PHE A 81 -1.30 0.43 -7.06
C PHE A 81 -0.50 1.29 -6.07
N GLY A 82 -0.74 1.10 -4.78
CA GLY A 82 0.08 1.67 -3.71
C GLY A 82 -0.11 3.16 -3.45
N ALA A 83 -0.87 3.90 -4.26
CA ALA A 83 -1.53 5.16 -3.90
C ALA A 83 -0.74 6.24 -3.12
N GLY A 84 0.59 6.27 -3.21
CA GLY A 84 1.41 6.97 -2.23
C GLY A 84 1.99 6.03 -1.18
N ILE A 85 1.16 5.38 -0.35
CA ILE A 85 1.59 4.25 0.51
C ILE A 85 0.64 3.06 0.33
N GLY A 86 1.16 1.84 0.18
CA GLY A 86 0.30 0.66 0.12
C GLY A 86 1.03 -0.65 0.00
N ASN A 87 0.39 -1.63 -0.66
CA ASN A 87 0.94 -2.97 -0.85
C ASN A 87 0.83 -3.49 -2.31
N PRO A 88 1.52 -2.91 -3.30
CA PRO A 88 1.73 -3.53 -4.61
C PRO A 88 2.11 -5.01 -4.52
N CYS A 89 1.41 -5.82 -5.30
CA CYS A 89 1.75 -7.22 -5.53
C CYS A 89 1.51 -7.56 -7.00
N CYS A 90 2.40 -8.36 -7.60
CA CYS A 90 2.26 -8.87 -8.95
C CYS A 90 2.55 -10.37 -9.02
N ARG A 91 1.95 -11.01 -10.03
CA ARG A 91 2.00 -12.46 -10.24
C ARG A 91 1.69 -12.79 -11.70
N ASP A 92 2.04 -13.99 -12.12
CA ASP A 92 1.53 -14.57 -13.37
C ASP A 92 0.00 -14.69 -13.36
N MET A 93 -0.63 -14.10 -14.38
CA MET A 93 -2.09 -14.06 -14.55
C MET A 93 -2.72 -15.43 -14.87
N ASN A 94 -1.93 -16.44 -15.18
CA ASN A 94 -2.42 -17.78 -15.57
C ASN A 94 -2.61 -18.75 -14.41
N PHE A 95 -2.10 -18.45 -13.21
CA PHE A 95 -2.32 -19.31 -12.04
C PHE A 95 -3.60 -18.91 -11.29
N ASP A 96 -4.30 -19.88 -10.73
CA ASP A 96 -5.62 -19.74 -10.10
C ASP A 96 -5.70 -20.26 -8.65
N GLY A 97 -4.59 -20.80 -8.13
CA GLY A 97 -4.51 -21.30 -6.76
C GLY A 97 -4.40 -20.22 -5.67
N SER A 98 -4.44 -20.66 -4.41
CA SER A 98 -4.18 -19.83 -3.23
C SER A 98 -2.71 -19.44 -3.11
N VAL A 99 -2.46 -18.22 -2.66
CA VAL A 99 -1.10 -17.68 -2.45
C VAL A 99 -0.71 -17.76 -0.97
N GLY A 100 0.59 -17.85 -0.66
CA GLY A 100 1.07 -17.82 0.73
C GLY A 100 0.92 -16.44 1.40
N PHE A 101 1.45 -16.28 2.62
CA PHE A 101 1.40 -15.00 3.32
C PHE A 101 2.29 -13.93 2.65
N ASP A 102 1.78 -12.70 2.52
CA ASP A 102 2.59 -11.55 2.05
C ASP A 102 3.18 -10.79 3.24
N PHE A 103 2.35 -10.47 4.23
CA PHE A 103 2.72 -9.87 5.51
C PHE A 103 2.22 -10.72 6.68
N LEU A 104 3.11 -11.01 7.63
CA LEU A 104 2.78 -11.47 8.97
C LEU A 104 2.58 -10.30 9.96
N GLY A 105 3.07 -9.11 9.59
CA GLY A 105 2.70 -7.84 10.20
C GLY A 105 3.03 -6.66 9.28
N LEU A 106 2.09 -5.72 9.17
CA LEU A 106 2.28 -4.46 8.43
C LEU A 106 1.76 -3.31 9.30
N ILE A 107 2.63 -2.36 9.59
CA ILE A 107 2.29 -1.14 10.32
C ILE A 107 2.50 0.06 9.39
N ILE A 108 1.43 0.77 9.07
CA ILE A 108 1.46 2.06 8.38
C ILE A 108 1.01 3.12 9.38
N ARG A 109 1.94 3.93 9.87
CA ARG A 109 1.67 4.78 11.04
C ARG A 109 2.39 6.12 10.99
N ASP A 110 1.75 7.15 11.54
CA ASP A 110 2.35 8.48 11.70
C ASP A 110 2.86 9.08 10.35
N ASN A 111 2.31 8.66 9.21
CA ASN A 111 2.67 9.20 7.90
C ASN A 111 1.77 10.38 7.51
N LEU A 112 2.28 11.23 6.62
CA LEU A 112 1.58 12.37 6.06
C LEU A 112 1.41 12.20 4.54
N CYS A 113 0.17 12.15 4.08
CA CYS A 113 -0.19 12.11 2.66
C CYS A 113 -0.71 13.48 2.21
N ARG A 114 -0.16 14.01 1.12
CA ARG A 114 -0.58 15.28 0.50
C ARG A 114 -0.68 15.19 -1.00
N ASN A 115 -1.35 16.16 -1.62
CA ASN A 115 -1.33 16.40 -3.07
C ASN A 115 -1.57 15.11 -3.86
N GLN A 116 -2.83 14.63 -3.99
CA GLN A 116 -3.14 13.41 -4.74
C GLN A 116 -2.48 12.11 -4.20
N SER A 117 -2.13 12.06 -2.92
CA SER A 117 -1.57 10.89 -2.25
C SER A 117 -2.52 10.33 -1.18
N GLY A 118 -2.41 9.05 -0.84
CA GLY A 118 -3.21 8.40 0.19
C GLY A 118 -2.57 7.08 0.64
N ILE A 119 -3.34 6.29 1.38
CA ILE A 119 -2.96 4.95 1.81
C ILE A 119 -3.95 3.96 1.20
N VAL A 120 -3.47 2.97 0.45
CA VAL A 120 -4.29 1.86 -0.05
C VAL A 120 -3.81 0.54 0.51
N TYR A 121 -4.73 -0.24 1.07
CA TYR A 121 -4.47 -1.63 1.43
C TYR A 121 -5.54 -2.55 0.85
N ARG A 122 -5.10 -3.53 0.04
CA ARG A 122 -5.98 -4.54 -0.55
C ARG A 122 -5.41 -5.94 -0.37
N THR A 123 -6.28 -6.92 -0.32
CA THR A 123 -5.94 -8.34 -0.25
C THR A 123 -6.21 -9.05 -1.56
N ARG A 124 -7.12 -8.54 -2.41
CA ARG A 124 -7.46 -9.15 -3.69
C ARG A 124 -6.84 -8.41 -4.89
N TYR A 125 -6.37 -9.19 -5.85
CA TYR A 125 -5.68 -8.76 -7.08
C TYR A 125 -6.10 -9.65 -8.25
N GLY A 126 -5.84 -9.21 -9.49
CA GLY A 126 -6.22 -9.93 -10.72
C GLY A 126 -7.44 -9.30 -11.40
N THR A 127 -8.12 -10.06 -12.26
CA THR A 127 -9.35 -9.63 -12.93
C THR A 127 -10.60 -10.09 -12.16
N LYS A 128 -11.78 -9.57 -12.51
CA LYS A 128 -13.05 -9.99 -11.92
C LYS A 128 -13.28 -11.50 -11.98
N GLU A 129 -12.89 -12.08 -13.09
CA GLU A 129 -13.14 -13.48 -13.43
C GLU A 129 -12.16 -14.40 -12.72
N LYS A 130 -10.97 -13.89 -12.39
CA LYS A 130 -9.88 -14.65 -11.76
C LYS A 130 -9.19 -13.84 -10.64
N PRO A 131 -9.93 -13.48 -9.58
CA PRO A 131 -9.32 -12.81 -8.43
C PRO A 131 -8.50 -13.82 -7.63
N TRP A 132 -7.32 -13.40 -7.18
CA TRP A 132 -6.57 -14.12 -6.16
C TRP A 132 -6.40 -13.24 -4.93
N LYS A 133 -6.28 -13.90 -3.77
CA LYS A 133 -6.31 -13.24 -2.46
C LYS A 133 -5.03 -13.51 -1.68
N LEU A 134 -4.35 -12.44 -1.29
CA LEU A 134 -3.27 -12.47 -0.31
C LEU A 134 -3.77 -12.93 1.05
N HIS A 135 -2.97 -13.75 1.71
CA HIS A 135 -3.13 -14.07 3.11
C HIS A 135 -2.23 -13.12 3.90
N ASP A 136 -2.82 -12.31 4.76
CA ASP A 136 -2.09 -11.30 5.52
C ASP A 136 -2.56 -11.34 6.97
N ALA A 137 -1.64 -11.07 7.89
CA ALA A 137 -1.90 -11.00 9.32
C ALA A 137 -1.27 -9.74 9.93
N GLY A 138 -1.82 -9.28 11.05
CA GLY A 138 -1.20 -8.21 11.85
C GLY A 138 -1.15 -6.85 11.14
N ILE A 139 -2.20 -6.46 10.41
CA ILE A 139 -2.23 -5.22 9.65
C ILE A 139 -2.82 -4.07 10.48
N VAL A 140 -2.05 -2.99 10.63
CA VAL A 140 -2.42 -1.80 11.39
C VAL A 140 -2.16 -0.55 10.55
N ILE A 141 -3.19 0.28 10.39
CA ILE A 141 -3.12 1.58 9.71
C ILE A 141 -3.63 2.64 10.69
N GLU A 142 -2.73 3.38 11.32
CA GLU A 142 -3.10 4.29 12.40
C GLU A 142 -2.32 5.60 12.45
N ARG A 143 -2.95 6.67 12.97
CA ARG A 143 -2.30 7.96 13.19
C ARG A 143 -1.67 8.60 11.94
N ASN A 144 -2.11 8.20 10.77
CA ASN A 144 -1.73 8.86 9.54
C ASN A 144 -2.58 10.12 9.34
N PHE A 145 -2.04 11.11 8.64
CA PHE A 145 -2.74 12.34 8.32
C PHE A 145 -2.80 12.54 6.80
N ALA A 146 -3.99 12.83 6.28
CA ALA A 146 -4.18 13.19 4.88
C ALA A 146 -4.57 14.67 4.75
N ASP A 147 -3.92 15.40 3.84
CA ASP A 147 -4.19 16.82 3.64
C ASP A 147 -4.27 17.16 2.15
N ASP A 148 -5.42 17.69 1.73
CA ASP A 148 -5.66 18.09 0.33
C ASP A 148 -5.56 16.91 -0.67
N CYS A 149 -6.27 15.82 -0.35
CA CYS A 149 -6.29 14.57 -1.13
C CYS A 149 -7.72 14.14 -1.47
N GLN A 150 -7.90 13.29 -2.49
CA GLN A 150 -9.22 12.69 -2.75
C GLN A 150 -9.63 11.71 -1.63
N PHE A 151 -8.69 10.91 -1.13
CA PHE A 151 -8.92 10.00 -0.01
C PHE A 151 -7.74 9.97 0.94
N GLY A 152 -7.98 9.61 2.20
CA GLY A 152 -6.94 9.42 3.21
C GLY A 152 -6.48 7.97 3.28
N VAL A 153 -7.37 7.09 3.74
CA VAL A 153 -7.12 5.66 3.89
C VAL A 153 -8.18 4.86 3.14
N ALA A 154 -7.81 4.06 2.16
CA ALA A 154 -8.70 3.16 1.45
C ALA A 154 -8.29 1.71 1.72
N VAL A 155 -9.21 0.91 2.24
CA VAL A 155 -8.95 -0.46 2.67
C VAL A 155 -10.03 -1.39 2.14
N GLU A 156 -9.63 -2.55 1.65
CA GLU A 156 -10.59 -3.56 1.22
C GLU A 156 -11.50 -3.97 2.39
N LYS A 157 -12.80 -4.09 2.13
CA LYS A 157 -13.84 -4.28 3.14
C LYS A 157 -13.59 -5.50 4.02
N ASP A 158 -13.08 -6.58 3.43
CA ASP A 158 -12.80 -7.85 4.12
C ASP A 158 -11.33 -7.98 4.56
N ALA A 159 -10.53 -6.92 4.42
CA ALA A 159 -9.14 -6.93 4.83
C ALA A 159 -9.03 -7.06 6.36
N PRO A 160 -8.09 -7.88 6.87
CA PRO A 160 -7.85 -8.04 8.30
C PRO A 160 -7.03 -6.86 8.87
N ALA A 161 -7.48 -5.63 8.61
CA ALA A 161 -6.78 -4.40 8.93
C ALA A 161 -7.51 -3.59 10.01
N ILE A 162 -6.76 -3.24 11.05
CA ILE A 162 -7.18 -2.30 12.10
C ILE A 162 -6.90 -0.89 11.60
N ILE A 163 -7.95 -0.06 11.54
CA ILE A 163 -7.87 1.35 11.14
C ILE A 163 -8.31 2.19 12.32
N ARG A 164 -7.44 3.07 12.83
CA ARG A 164 -7.79 3.93 13.98
C ARG A 164 -6.97 5.21 14.03
N ALA A 165 -7.54 6.26 14.62
CA ALA A 165 -6.85 7.52 14.90
C ALA A 165 -6.17 8.19 13.69
N ASN A 166 -6.61 7.90 12.45
CA ASN A 166 -6.15 8.63 11.27
C ASN A 166 -6.90 9.96 11.19
N GLY A 167 -6.21 11.05 10.85
CA GLY A 167 -6.78 12.38 10.68
C GLY A 167 -6.81 12.80 9.21
N ALA A 168 -7.66 13.77 8.89
CA ALA A 168 -7.76 14.30 7.54
C ALA A 168 -8.10 15.80 7.54
N ARG A 169 -7.70 16.49 6.47
CA ARG A 169 -8.05 17.89 6.22
C ARG A 169 -8.21 18.13 4.73
N LYS A 170 -9.29 18.82 4.34
CA LYS A 170 -9.62 19.07 2.91
C LYS A 170 -9.63 17.77 2.08
N THR A 171 -9.87 16.64 2.73
CA THR A 171 -9.91 15.32 2.11
C THR A 171 -11.35 14.95 1.83
N LYS A 172 -11.67 14.49 0.62
CA LYS A 172 -13.05 14.15 0.26
C LYS A 172 -13.54 12.88 0.96
N TRP A 173 -12.71 11.84 1.01
CA TRP A 173 -13.01 10.59 1.70
C TRP A 173 -11.91 10.22 2.70
N GLU A 174 -12.12 10.53 3.98
CA GLU A 174 -11.10 10.30 5.02
C GLU A 174 -10.72 8.82 5.14
N VAL A 175 -11.73 7.95 5.25
CA VAL A 175 -11.58 6.49 5.26
C VAL A 175 -12.58 5.86 4.30
N VAL A 176 -12.11 4.97 3.43
CA VAL A 176 -12.90 4.22 2.47
C VAL A 176 -12.76 2.72 2.78
N ARG A 177 -13.89 2.03 2.89
CA ARG A 177 -13.96 0.56 2.88
C ARG A 177 -14.57 0.13 1.54
N PHE A 178 -13.77 -0.50 0.67
CA PHE A 178 -14.21 -0.84 -0.69
C PHE A 178 -14.34 -2.36 -0.90
N SER A 179 -15.21 -2.79 -1.79
CA SER A 179 -15.23 -4.17 -2.28
C SER A 179 -14.25 -4.32 -3.44
N PHE A 180 -13.66 -5.50 -3.61
CA PHE A 180 -12.82 -5.79 -4.78
C PHE A 180 -13.59 -5.53 -6.08
N GLN A 181 -13.04 -4.67 -6.93
CA GLN A 181 -13.50 -4.44 -8.29
C GLN A 181 -12.39 -4.90 -9.23
N GLY A 182 -12.50 -6.15 -9.66
CA GLY A 182 -11.79 -6.64 -10.85
C GLY A 182 -12.68 -6.57 -12.06
#